data_AF-A0A532C6R4-F1
#
_entry.id   AF-A0A532C6R4-F1
#
_cell.length_a   1.000
_cell.length_b   1.000
_cell.length_c   1.000
_cell.angle_alpha   90.00
_cell.angle_beta   90.00
_cell.angle_gamma   90.00
#
_symmetry.space_group_name_H-M   'P 1'
#
loop_
_entity.id
_entity.type
_entity.pdbx_description
1 polymer ?
#
loop_
_entity_poly.entity_id
_entity_poly.type
_entity_poly.pdbx_seq_one_letter_code
_entity_poly.pdbx_strand_id
1 'polypeptide(L)'
;VFIDLPKSGAVVKAGQQIGEVESTKTTSTIYTPVSGTIATINTDLKDHPEVVNSDPYGKGWMVVIDLTSASEVDQLMTAAQYETFLAGQKH
;
A
#
# COMPACT_ATOMS: atom_id res chain seq x y z
N VAL A 1 -16.59 -2.35 -2.81
CA VAL A 1 -15.15 -2.05 -2.96
C VAL A 1 -14.48 -3.38 -3.21
N PHE A 2 -13.58 -3.45 -4.16
CA PHE A 2 -12.78 -4.64 -4.48
C PHE A 2 -11.31 -4.29 -4.33
N ILE A 3 -10.50 -5.25 -3.89
CA ILE A 3 -9.07 -5.07 -3.65
C ILE A 3 -8.35 -6.22 -4.35
N ASP A 4 -7.54 -5.88 -5.34
CA ASP A 4 -6.63 -6.82 -5.98
C ASP A 4 -5.22 -6.66 -5.39
N LEU A 5 -4.65 -7.78 -4.97
CA LEU A 5 -3.35 -7.83 -4.29
C LEU A 5 -2.38 -8.73 -5.08
N PRO A 6 -1.07 -8.47 -4.97
CA PRO A 6 -0.08 -9.29 -5.66
C PRO A 6 -0.04 -10.71 -5.08
N LYS A 7 0.72 -11.60 -5.72
CA LYS A 7 0.99 -12.93 -5.15
C LYS A 7 2.11 -12.84 -4.11
N SER A 8 1.97 -13.57 -3.01
CA SER A 8 3.10 -13.85 -2.11
C SER A 8 4.26 -14.50 -2.90
N GLY A 9 5.49 -14.12 -2.57
CA GLY A 9 6.71 -14.52 -3.27
C GLY A 9 7.04 -13.68 -4.51
N ALA A 10 6.19 -12.73 -4.92
CA ALA A 10 6.51 -11.83 -6.03
C ALA A 10 7.65 -10.87 -5.65
N VAL A 11 8.63 -10.73 -6.55
CA VAL A 11 9.68 -9.70 -6.44
C VAL A 11 9.17 -8.40 -7.04
N VAL A 12 9.32 -7.30 -6.29
CA VAL A 12 8.82 -5.98 -6.67
C VAL A 12 9.92 -4.92 -6.54
N LYS A 13 9.82 -3.85 -7.32
CA LYS A 13 10.71 -2.68 -7.27
C LYS A 13 9.96 -1.44 -6.80
N ALA A 14 10.63 -0.54 -6.10
CA ALA A 14 10.05 0.75 -5.72
C ALA A 14 9.41 1.46 -6.94
N GLY A 15 8.20 1.98 -6.76
CA GLY A 15 7.39 2.60 -7.81
C GLY A 15 6.66 1.62 -8.74
N GLN A 16 6.81 0.30 -8.57
CA GLN A 16 6.09 -0.69 -9.34
C GLN A 16 4.62 -0.79 -8.87
N GLN A 17 3.69 -0.91 -9.81
CA GLN A 17 2.31 -1.28 -9.50
C GLN A 17 2.26 -2.71 -8.95
N ILE A 18 1.57 -2.88 -7.82
CA ILE A 18 1.43 -4.17 -7.14
C ILE A 18 -0.03 -4.64 -7.00
N GLY A 19 -1.00 -3.75 -7.22
CA GLY A 19 -2.42 -4.07 -7.09
C GLY A 19 -3.30 -2.87 -7.41
N GLU A 20 -4.60 -2.98 -7.09
CA GLU A 20 -5.58 -1.92 -7.29
C GLU A 20 -6.73 -2.00 -6.28
N VAL A 21 -7.31 -0.84 -5.97
CA VAL A 21 -8.51 -0.69 -5.17
C VAL A 21 -9.61 -0.13 -6.06
N GLU A 22 -10.71 -0.87 -6.20
CA GLU A 22 -11.87 -0.45 -6.97
C GLU A 22 -13.04 -0.08 -6.06
N SER A 23 -13.54 1.13 -6.23
CA SER A 23 -14.79 1.58 -5.63
C SER A 23 -15.88 1.68 -6.70
N THR A 24 -17.11 2.01 -6.29
CA THR A 24 -18.19 2.29 -7.25
C THR A 24 -17.97 3.58 -8.06
N LYS A 25 -16.97 4.40 -7.69
CA LYS A 25 -16.69 5.70 -8.33
C LYS A 25 -15.41 5.69 -9.16
N THR A 26 -14.40 4.96 -8.71
CA THR A 26 -13.03 5.07 -9.23
C THR A 26 -12.23 3.82 -8.89
N THR A 27 -11.30 3.50 -9.78
CA THR A 27 -10.21 2.53 -9.56
C THR A 27 -8.92 3.28 -9.27
N SER A 28 -8.22 2.89 -8.21
CA SER A 28 -6.95 3.47 -7.79
C SER A 28 -5.86 2.41 -7.77
N THR A 29 -4.76 2.69 -8.45
CA THR A 29 -3.61 1.78 -8.50
C THR A 29 -2.79 1.85 -7.22
N ILE A 30 -2.35 0.69 -6.72
CA ILE A 30 -1.42 0.57 -5.60
C ILE A 30 0.00 0.41 -6.14
N TYR A 31 0.90 1.31 -5.75
CA TYR A 31 2.32 1.24 -6.05
C TYR A 31 3.11 0.93 -4.78
N THR A 32 4.13 0.07 -4.88
CA THR A 32 5.02 -0.18 -3.73
C THR A 32 6.00 0.98 -3.55
N PRO A 33 6.22 1.48 -2.31
CA PRO A 33 7.22 2.51 -2.05
C PRO A 33 8.65 1.95 -2.01
N VAL A 34 8.80 0.63 -1.94
CA VAL A 34 10.07 -0.07 -1.68
C VAL A 34 10.23 -1.30 -2.57
N SER A 35 11.48 -1.70 -2.78
CA SER A 35 11.90 -2.89 -3.49
C SER A 35 12.05 -4.06 -2.52
N GLY A 36 11.62 -5.25 -2.93
CA GLY A 36 11.60 -6.41 -2.03
C GLY A 36 10.88 -7.61 -2.59
N THR A 37 10.55 -8.55 -1.70
CA THR A 37 9.70 -9.69 -1.99
C THR A 37 8.42 -9.61 -1.17
N ILE A 38 7.26 -9.83 -1.78
CA ILE A 38 5.99 -9.90 -1.05
C ILE A 38 6.02 -11.13 -0.12
N ALA A 39 6.21 -10.92 1.18
CA ALA A 39 6.27 -11.99 2.17
C ALA A 39 4.88 -12.55 2.45
N THR A 40 3.88 -11.67 2.60
CA THR A 40 2.50 -12.06 2.90
C THR A 40 1.53 -11.01 2.38
N ILE A 41 0.32 -11.45 2.02
CA ILE A 41 -0.80 -10.59 1.63
C ILE A 41 -1.94 -10.76 2.62
N ASN A 42 -2.74 -9.71 2.80
CA ASN A 42 -3.92 -9.77 3.65
C ASN A 42 -5.09 -10.41 2.88
N THR A 43 -5.26 -11.71 3.06
CA THR A 43 -6.33 -12.47 2.40
C THR A 43 -7.72 -12.09 2.89
N ASP A 44 -7.84 -11.50 4.08
CA ASP A 44 -9.13 -11.12 4.67
C ASP A 44 -9.80 -9.99 3.87
N LEU A 45 -9.02 -9.17 3.15
CA LEU A 45 -9.53 -8.08 2.32
C LEU A 45 -10.38 -8.55 1.14
N LYS A 46 -10.33 -9.84 0.79
CA LYS A 46 -11.21 -10.43 -0.22
C LYS A 46 -12.67 -10.45 0.25
N ASP A 47 -12.89 -10.80 1.51
CA ASP A 47 -14.22 -10.95 2.09
C ASP A 47 -14.64 -9.69 2.89
N HIS A 48 -13.66 -8.91 3.35
CA HIS A 48 -13.83 -7.71 4.18
C HIS A 48 -13.09 -6.48 3.60
N PRO A 49 -13.32 -6.07 2.34
CA PRO A 49 -12.60 -4.96 1.72
C PRO A 49 -12.88 -3.60 2.39
N GLU A 50 -13.99 -3.47 3.12
CA GLU A 50 -14.39 -2.25 3.82
C GLU A 50 -13.44 -1.85 4.96
N VAL A 51 -12.66 -2.80 5.49
CA VAL A 51 -11.75 -2.53 6.62
C VAL A 51 -10.60 -1.59 6.24
N VAL A 52 -10.25 -1.48 4.95
CA VAL A 52 -9.31 -0.47 4.45
C VAL A 52 -9.80 0.94 4.73
N ASN A 53 -11.11 1.17 4.78
CA ASN A 53 -11.67 2.49 5.06
C ASN A 53 -11.81 2.76 6.56
N SER A 54 -12.13 1.75 7.37
CA SER A 54 -12.42 1.92 8.79
C SER A 54 -11.20 1.76 9.70
N ASP A 55 -10.22 0.96 9.30
CA ASP A 55 -8.99 0.68 10.05
C ASP A 55 -7.78 0.48 9.11
N PRO A 56 -7.38 1.52 8.34
CA PRO A 56 -6.36 1.41 7.28
C PRO A 56 -4.97 0.97 7.77
N TYR A 57 -4.63 1.30 9.02
CA TYR A 57 -3.32 0.98 9.60
C TYR A 57 -3.33 -0.26 10.50
N GLY A 58 -4.51 -0.72 10.93
CA GLY A 58 -4.69 -1.96 11.68
C GLY A 58 -5.06 -3.11 10.74
N LYS A 59 -6.34 -3.52 10.75
CA LYS A 59 -6.83 -4.66 9.95
C LYS A 59 -6.79 -4.44 8.43
N GLY A 60 -6.68 -3.19 7.98
CA GLY A 60 -6.62 -2.79 6.58
C GLY A 60 -5.25 -2.89 5.90
N TRP A 61 -4.23 -3.44 6.56
CA TRP A 61 -2.92 -3.66 5.92
C TRP A 61 -3.07 -4.51 4.66
N MET A 62 -2.30 -4.23 3.61
CA MET A 62 -2.45 -4.90 2.31
C MET A 62 -1.40 -6.00 2.09
N VAL A 63 -0.13 -5.66 2.25
CA VAL A 63 1.00 -6.57 2.04
C VAL A 63 2.10 -6.34 3.07
N VAL A 64 2.87 -7.38 3.36
CA VAL A 64 4.15 -7.31 4.06
C VAL A 64 5.26 -7.60 3.06
N ILE A 65 6.31 -6.79 3.06
CA ILE A 65 7.42 -6.88 2.10
C ILE A 65 8.72 -7.11 2.86
N ASP A 66 9.46 -8.15 2.48
CA ASP A 66 10.85 -8.32 2.88
C ASP A 66 11.73 -7.42 2.00
N LEU A 67 12.32 -6.40 2.62
CA LEU A 67 13.06 -5.36 1.92
C LEU A 67 14.36 -5.89 1.32
N THR A 68 14.63 -5.54 0.06
CA THR A 68 15.94 -5.77 -0.55
C THR A 68 17.00 -4.80 0.00
N SER A 69 16.59 -3.56 0.34
CA SER A 69 17.45 -2.57 0.98
C SER A 69 16.67 -1.74 2.00
N ALA A 70 17.13 -1.73 3.25
CA ALA A 70 16.52 -0.92 4.30
C ALA A 70 16.64 0.60 4.06
N SER A 71 17.67 1.04 3.32
CA SER A 71 17.92 2.46 3.05
C SER A 71 16.87 3.13 2.16
N GLU A 72 16.03 2.36 1.46
CA GLU A 72 14.93 2.92 0.68
C GLU A 72 13.86 3.55 1.59
N VAL A 73 13.72 3.06 2.84
CA VAL A 73 12.80 3.63 3.83
C VAL A 73 13.22 5.04 4.22
N ASP A 74 14.53 5.32 4.26
CA ASP A 74 15.07 6.64 4.61
C ASP A 74 14.74 7.71 3.55
N GLN A 75 14.32 7.30 2.35
CA GLN A 75 13.91 8.20 1.27
C GLN A 75 12.42 8.57 1.35
N LEU A 76 11.65 7.89 2.20
CA LEU A 76 10.23 8.14 2.37
C LEU A 76 9.98 9.32 3.30
N MET A 77 8.79 9.91 3.18
CA MET A 77 8.36 10.97 4.08
C MET A 77 8.10 10.39 5.48
N THR A 78 8.62 11.08 6.49
CA THR A 78 8.14 10.94 7.87
C THR A 78 6.69 11.41 7.99
N ALA A 79 6.00 11.01 9.06
CA ALA A 79 4.63 11.44 9.33
C ALA A 79 4.48 12.97 9.31
N ALA A 80 5.37 13.70 9.97
CA ALA A 80 5.35 15.16 10.02
C ALA A 80 5.58 15.80 8.63
N GLN A 81 6.47 15.23 7.81
CA GLN A 81 6.67 15.69 6.43
C GLN A 81 5.43 15.45 5.58
N TYR A 82 4.77 14.30 5.75
CA TYR A 82 3.56 13.98 5.01
C TYR A 82 2.37 14.87 5.41
N GLU A 83 2.19 15.16 6.71
CA GLU A 83 1.20 16.14 7.19
C GLU A 83 1.43 17.52 6.58
N THR A 84 2.70 17.98 6.55
CA THR A 84 3.07 19.25 5.92
C THR A 84 2.77 19.26 4.43
N PHE A 85 3.08 18.16 3.73
CA PHE A 85 2.77 17.99 2.31
C PHE A 85 1.27 18.12 2.03
N LEU A 86 0.43 17.44 2.84
CA LEU A 86 -1.01 17.49 2.72
C LEU A 86 -1.58 18.88 2.99
N ALA A 87 -1.10 19.58 4.03
CA ALA A 87 -1.53 20.95 4.34
C ALA A 87 -1.19 21.96 3.22
N GLY A 88 -0.14 21.67 2.44
CA GLY A 88 0.24 22.47 1.27
C GLY A 88 -0.55 22.17 0.00
N GLN A 89 -1.28 21.05 -0.07
CA GLN A 89 -2.14 20.76 -1.20
C GLN A 89 -3.45 21.55 -1.09
N LYS A 90 -3.73 22.41 -2.07
CA LYS A 90 -5.06 23.02 -2.21
C LYS A 90 -6.03 21.93 -2.69
N HIS A 91 -7.05 21.66 -1.87
CA HIS A 91 -8.23 20.89 -2.28
C HIS A 91 -9.03 21.62 -3.36
#